data_AF-A0A9D9C003-F1
#
_entry.id   AF-A0A9D9C003-F1
#
_cell.length_a   1.000
_cell.length_b   1.000
_cell.length_c   1.000
_cell.angle_alpha   90.00
_cell.angle_beta   90.00
_cell.angle_gamma   90.00
#
_symmetry.space_group_name_H-M   'P 1'
#
loop_
_entity.id
_entity.type
_entity.pdbx_description
1 polymer ?
#
loop_
_entity_poly.entity_id
_entity_poly.type
_entity_poly.pdbx_seq_one_letter_code
_entity_poly.pdbx_strand_id
1 'polypeptide(L)'
;MLKKILGNTLISVILVVLSVVYIIATFRMRTEWWMNFDMFFAFMAAFCHLMAALFTKMIPAESKRMDRIALAMFIIAVVSGVAELVAFYCC
;
A
#
# COMPACT_ATOMS: atom_id res chain seq x y z
N MET A 1 22.59 -12.14 -0.44
CA MET A 1 21.24 -12.32 0.16
C MET A 1 20.83 -11.13 1.05
N LEU A 2 21.65 -10.72 2.03
CA LEU A 2 21.34 -9.59 2.94
C LEU A 2 21.09 -8.24 2.23
N LYS A 3 21.92 -7.88 1.23
CA LYS A 3 21.76 -6.64 0.44
C LYS A 3 20.42 -6.57 -0.31
N LYS A 4 19.91 -7.71 -0.79
CA LYS A 4 18.63 -7.79 -1.53
C LYS A 4 17.43 -7.55 -0.60
N ILE A 5 17.50 -8.09 0.62
CA ILE A 5 16.47 -7.87 1.65
C ILE A 5 16.51 -6.42 2.12
N LEU A 6 17.71 -5.88 2.40
CA LEU A 6 17.88 -4.47 2.80
C LEU A 6 17.31 -3.51 1.75
N GLY A 7 17.52 -3.81 0.47
CA GLY A 7 16.93 -3.05 -0.64
C GLY A 7 15.40 -3.10 -0.66
N ASN A 8 14.80 -4.30 -0.56
CA ASN A 8 13.33 -4.45 -0.56
C ASN A 8 12.67 -3.79 0.67
N THR A 9 13.28 -3.91 1.84
CA THR A 9 12.79 -3.25 3.06
C THR A 9 12.85 -1.73 2.91
N LEU A 10 13.96 -1.20 2.39
CA LEU A 10 14.10 0.25 2.16
C LEU A 10 13.05 0.77 1.17
N ILE A 11 12.81 0.06 0.06
CA ILE A 11 11.76 0.40 -0.90
C ILE A 11 10.39 0.43 -0.22
N SER A 12 10.09 -0.58 0.61
CA SER A 12 8.80 -0.66 1.30
C SER A 12 8.63 0.47 2.32
N VAL A 13 9.68 0.86 3.04
CA VAL A 13 9.66 2.03 3.93
C VAL A 13 9.40 3.31 3.14
N ILE A 14 10.09 3.50 2.01
CA ILE A 14 9.88 4.65 1.13
C ILE A 14 8.42 4.70 0.65
N LEU A 15 7.86 3.57 0.20
CA LEU A 15 6.47 3.48 -0.23
C LEU A 15 5.47 3.82 0.88
N VAL A 16 5.72 3.36 2.11
CA VAL A 16 4.89 3.70 3.27
C VAL A 16 4.94 5.21 3.55
N VAL A 17 6.13 5.80 3.60
CA VAL A 17 6.30 7.25 3.84
C VAL A 17 5.63 8.06 2.73
N LEU A 18 5.85 7.69 1.46
CA LEU A 18 5.20 8.34 0.33
C LEU A 18 3.67 8.25 0.42
N SER A 19 3.13 7.09 0.81
CA SER A 19 1.68 6.92 0.98
C SER A 19 1.12 7.85 2.07
N VAL A 20 1.83 7.99 3.20
CA VAL A 20 1.43 8.92 4.28
C VAL A 20 1.48 10.37 3.81
N VAL A 21 2.56 10.78 3.13
CA VAL A 21 2.68 12.14 2.58
C VAL A 21 1.57 12.41 1.56
N TYR A 22 1.28 11.45 0.69
CA TYR A 22 0.22 11.55 -0.30
C TYR A 22 -1.16 11.70 0.35
N ILE A 23 -1.47 10.90 1.38
CA ILE A 23 -2.71 11.04 2.16
C ILE A 23 -2.82 12.44 2.75
N ILE A 24 -1.77 12.95 3.43
CA ILE A 24 -1.81 14.27 4.06
C ILE A 24 -1.99 15.38 3.02
N ALA A 25 -1.29 15.31 1.89
CA ALA A 25 -1.35 16.31 0.83
C ALA A 25 -2.72 16.39 0.15
N THR A 26 -3.42 15.25 0.06
CA THR A 26 -4.67 15.11 -0.67
C THR A 26 -5.92 15.08 0.21
N PHE A 27 -5.75 14.95 1.53
CA PHE A 27 -6.85 14.83 2.49
C PHE A 27 -7.88 15.96 2.37
N ARG A 28 -7.44 17.17 1.99
CA ARG A 28 -8.33 18.34 1.79
C ARG A 28 -8.98 18.42 0.42
N MET A 29 -8.48 17.68 -0.57
CA MET A 29 -9.02 17.66 -1.93
C MET A 29 -10.13 16.61 -2.11
N ARG A 30 -10.20 15.64 -1.19
CA ARG A 30 -11.16 14.53 -1.22
C ARG A 30 -12.35 14.87 -0.32
N THR A 31 -13.47 15.22 -0.93
CA THR A 31 -14.70 15.65 -0.22
C THR A 31 -15.49 14.48 0.33
N GLU A 32 -15.49 13.37 -0.41
CA GLU A 32 -16.22 12.17 -0.04
C GLU A 32 -15.33 11.16 0.66
N TRP A 33 -15.87 10.52 1.69
CA TRP A 33 -15.14 9.54 2.51
C TRP A 33 -14.61 8.37 1.67
N TRP A 34 -15.36 7.95 0.64
CA TRP A 34 -15.03 6.81 -0.22
C TRP A 34 -13.91 7.10 -1.22
N MET A 35 -13.58 8.38 -1.47
CA MET A 35 -12.46 8.72 -2.33
C MET A 35 -11.19 8.11 -1.73
N ASN A 36 -10.96 8.24 -0.43
CA ASN A 36 -9.74 7.82 0.26
C ASN A 36 -9.45 6.30 0.27
N PHE A 37 -10.31 5.45 -0.30
CA PHE A 37 -10.11 4.00 -0.32
C PHE A 37 -8.84 3.60 -1.07
N ASP A 38 -8.58 4.20 -2.23
CA ASP A 38 -7.39 3.93 -3.04
C ASP A 38 -6.10 4.14 -2.23
N MET A 39 -6.01 5.26 -1.53
CA MET A 39 -4.86 5.60 -0.70
C MET A 39 -4.74 4.72 0.53
N PHE A 40 -5.86 4.42 1.19
CA PHE A 40 -5.87 3.56 2.36
C PHE A 40 -5.37 2.15 2.00
N PHE A 41 -5.89 1.57 0.93
CA PHE A 41 -5.49 0.24 0.48
C PHE A 41 -4.06 0.22 -0.07
N ALA A 42 -3.60 1.30 -0.72
CA ALA A 42 -2.21 1.43 -1.15
C ALA A 42 -1.24 1.49 0.05
N PHE A 43 -1.58 2.27 1.08
CA PHE A 43 -0.83 2.31 2.33
C PHE A 43 -0.79 0.95 3.02
N MET A 44 -1.95 0.28 3.15
CA MET A 44 -2.03 -1.06 3.74
C MET A 44 -1.21 -2.09 2.96
N ALA A 45 -1.20 -2.03 1.64
CA ALA A 45 -0.37 -2.88 0.80
C ALA A 45 1.13 -2.68 1.08
N ALA A 46 1.59 -1.42 1.08
CA ALA A 46 2.98 -1.08 1.37
C ALA A 46 3.40 -1.48 2.80
N PHE A 47 2.52 -1.26 3.78
CA PHE A 47 2.73 -1.65 5.17
C PHE A 47 2.82 -3.17 5.33
N CYS A 48 1.88 -3.93 4.74
CA CYS A 48 1.92 -5.39 4.80
C CYS A 48 3.16 -5.96 4.11
N HIS A 49 3.61 -5.37 3.00
CA HIS A 49 4.85 -5.80 2.33
C HIS A 49 6.09 -5.49 3.18
N LEU A 50 6.12 -4.33 3.85
CA LEU A 50 7.18 -4.00 4.81
C LEU A 50 7.22 -5.02 5.97
N MET A 51 6.07 -5.35 6.55
CA MET A 51 5.98 -6.34 7.63
C MET A 51 6.39 -7.74 7.15
N ALA A 52 6.03 -8.12 5.92
CA ALA A 52 6.48 -9.38 5.32
C ALA A 52 8.01 -9.43 5.20
N ALA A 53 8.64 -8.33 4.77
CA ALA A 53 10.10 -8.22 4.65
C ALA A 53 10.79 -8.30 6.03
N LEU A 54 10.23 -7.69 7.06
CA LEU A 54 10.74 -7.76 8.43
C LEU A 54 10.61 -9.17 9.04
N PHE A 55 9.47 -9.82 8.83
CA PHE A 55 9.21 -11.16 9.37
C PHE A 55 9.84 -12.30 8.58
N THR A 56 10.43 -12.04 7.41
CA THR A 56 11.03 -13.06 6.54
C THR A 56 12.01 -13.98 7.29
N LYS A 57 12.76 -13.45 8.27
CA LYS A 57 13.75 -14.23 9.04
C LYS A 57 13.21 -14.82 10.35
N MET A 58 12.15 -14.23 10.91
CA MET A 58 11.59 -14.70 12.18
C MET A 58 10.57 -15.81 11.94
N ILE A 59 9.62 -15.59 11.02
CA ILE A 59 8.50 -16.50 10.77
C ILE A 59 8.20 -16.52 9.25
N PRO A 60 8.89 -17.38 8.48
CA PRO A 60 8.78 -17.39 7.01
C PRO A 60 7.36 -17.70 6.50
N ALA A 61 6.58 -18.48 7.25
CA ALA A 61 5.19 -18.80 6.91
C ALA A 61 4.28 -17.56 6.98
N GLU A 62 4.45 -16.75 8.03
CA GLU A 62 3.67 -15.52 8.23
C GLU A 62 4.12 -14.41 7.28
N SER A 63 5.41 -14.33 6.95
CA SER A 63 5.93 -13.45 5.90
C SER A 63 5.21 -13.68 4.56
N LYS A 64 5.08 -14.94 4.11
CA LYS A 64 4.35 -15.27 2.88
C LYS A 64 2.84 -14.98 2.96
N ARG A 65 2.24 -15.05 4.15
CA ARG A 65 0.84 -14.64 4.36
C ARG A 65 0.70 -13.13 4.22
N MET A 66 1.58 -12.36 4.85
CA MET A 66 1.58 -10.91 4.76
C MET A 66 1.80 -10.41 3.33
N ASP A 67 2.68 -11.04 2.56
CA ASP A 67 2.87 -10.70 1.13
C ASP A 67 1.61 -10.95 0.28
N ARG A 68 0.87 -12.03 0.55
CA ARG A 68 -0.41 -12.29 -0.14
C ARG A 68 -1.48 -11.26 0.23
N ILE A 69 -1.53 -10.86 1.49
CA ILE A 69 -2.43 -9.79 1.95
C ILE A 69 -2.03 -8.47 1.30
N ALA A 70 -0.73 -8.16 1.23
CA ALA A 70 -0.22 -6.97 0.56
C ALA A 70 -0.65 -6.92 -0.92
N LEU A 71 -0.55 -8.04 -1.62
CA LEU A 71 -1.01 -8.15 -3.01
C LEU A 71 -2.52 -7.93 -3.14
N ALA A 72 -3.32 -8.55 -2.27
CA ALA A 72 -4.78 -8.36 -2.29
C ALA A 72 -5.16 -6.89 -2.04
N MET A 73 -4.53 -6.24 -1.05
CA MET A 73 -4.74 -4.82 -0.76
C MET A 73 -4.30 -3.94 -1.93
N PHE A 74 -3.20 -4.27 -2.59
CA PHE A 74 -2.74 -3.54 -3.78
C PHE A 74 -3.74 -3.64 -4.93
N ILE A 75 -4.31 -4.83 -5.18
CA ILE A 75 -5.34 -5.01 -6.21
C ILE A 75 -6.56 -4.15 -5.88
N ILE A 76 -7.01 -4.16 -4.62
CA ILE A 76 -8.15 -3.32 -4.20
C ILE A 76 -7.82 -1.85 -4.41
N ALA A 77 -6.62 -1.38 -4.04
CA ALA A 77 -6.17 -0.01 -4.24
C ALA A 77 -6.26 0.43 -5.71
N VAL A 78 -5.79 -0.43 -6.63
CA VAL A 78 -5.87 -0.18 -8.08
C VAL A 78 -7.33 -0.11 -8.53
N VAL A 79 -8.19 -1.05 -8.10
CA VAL A 79 -9.61 -1.06 -8.46
C VAL A 79 -10.32 0.19 -7.95
N SER A 80 -10.08 0.61 -6.70
CA SER A 80 -10.65 1.84 -6.16
C SER A 80 -10.13 3.08 -6.87
N GLY A 81 -8.85 3.14 -7.25
CA GLY A 81 -8.30 4.26 -8.01
C GLY A 81 -8.91 4.36 -9.41
N VAL A 82 -9.14 3.22 -10.07
CA VAL A 82 -9.86 3.19 -11.36
C VAL A 82 -11.32 3.63 -11.17
N ALA A 83 -12.00 3.16 -10.11
CA ALA A 83 -13.37 3.57 -9.82
C ALA A 83 -13.47 5.08 -9.55
N GLU A 84 -12.52 5.66 -8.82
CA GLU A 84 -12.44 7.10 -8.58
C GLU A 84 -12.20 7.87 -9.88
N LEU A 85 -11.28 7.41 -10.74
CA LEU A 85 -11.04 8.02 -12.05
C LEU A 85 -12.30 8.00 -12.92
N VAL A 86 -13.00 6.86 -12.98
CA VAL A 86 -14.25 6.74 -13.73
C VAL A 86 -15.31 7.69 -13.16
N ALA A 87 -15.46 7.78 -11.85
CA ALA A 87 -16.39 8.71 -11.21
C ALA A 87 -16.04 10.18 -11.55
N PHE A 88 -14.75 10.53 -11.61
CA PHE A 88 -14.29 11.88 -11.94
C PHE A 88 -14.56 12.28 -13.40
N TYR A 89 -14.56 11.32 -14.34
CA TYR A 89 -14.81 11.61 -15.76
C TYR A 89 -16.27 11.43 -16.19
N CYS A 90 -17.06 10.63 -15.46
CA CYS A 90 -18.46 10.32 -15.83
C CYS A 90 -19.51 11.12 -15.04
N CYS A 91 -19.14 11.79 -13.94
CA CYS A 91 -20.00 12.70 -13.18
C CYS A 91 -19.51 14.14 -13.34
#